data_AF-A0A833WNC8-F1
#
_entry.id   AF-A0A833WNC8-F1
#
_cell.length_a   1.000
_cell.length_b   1.000
_cell.length_c   1.000
_cell.angle_alpha   90.00
_cell.angle_beta   90.00
_cell.angle_gamma   90.00
#
_symmetry.space_group_name_H-M   'P 1'
#
loop_
_entity.id
_entity.type
_entity.pdbx_description
1 polymer ?
#
loop_
_entity_poly.entity_id
_entity_poly.type
_entity_poly.pdbx_seq_one_letter_code
_entity_poly.pdbx_strand_id
1 'polypeptide(L)'
;MSSIVGRLQARVQRWHLLGRYYVNKWHYDGSKWADRVWYGQGSTGNGPQVASVAFMITRSMRQQLLDAGFPPSAISTLQPAAAQKIITEKITFVQFEELQKQQQVEQAAETAKQALKQEEQSALVAATEAEQEHEQTTLTAALVVQQEKIEKEEEKL
;
A
#
# COMPACT_ATOMS: atom_id res chain seq x y z
N MET A 1 -11.82 4.07 76.03
CA MET A 1 -11.85 2.79 75.30
C MET A 1 -12.00 2.94 73.78
N SER A 2 -12.13 4.15 73.21
CA SER A 2 -12.38 4.35 71.77
C SER A 2 -11.17 4.20 70.84
N SER A 3 -9.93 4.20 71.37
CA SER A 3 -8.73 4.18 70.53
C SER A 3 -8.32 2.78 70.02
N ILE A 4 -8.78 1.71 70.66
CA ILE A 4 -8.43 0.33 70.28
C ILE A 4 -9.37 -0.16 69.19
N VAL A 5 -10.67 0.13 69.33
CA VAL A 5 -11.71 -0.22 68.34
C VAL A 5 -11.46 0.50 67.00
N GLY A 6 -11.12 1.80 67.03
CA GLY A 6 -10.77 2.54 65.80
C GLY A 6 -9.51 2.01 65.11
N ARG A 7 -8.51 1.56 65.88
CA ARG A 7 -7.30 0.92 65.32
C ARG A 7 -7.58 -0.42 64.67
N LEU A 8 -8.51 -1.21 65.23
CA LEU A 8 -8.96 -2.48 64.65
C LEU A 8 -9.76 -2.24 63.36
N GLN A 9 -10.69 -1.29 63.36
CA GLN A 9 -11.47 -0.92 62.17
C GLN A 9 -10.56 -0.44 61.02
N ALA A 10 -9.59 0.43 61.31
CA ALA A 10 -8.64 0.90 60.30
C ALA A 10 -7.79 -0.24 59.72
N ARG A 11 -7.41 -1.23 60.53
CA ARG A 11 -6.73 -2.43 60.06
C ARG A 11 -7.63 -3.22 59.11
N VAL A 12 -8.86 -3.51 59.51
CA VAL A 12 -9.81 -4.28 58.67
C VAL A 12 -10.07 -3.59 57.34
N GLN A 13 -10.27 -2.27 57.34
CA GLN A 13 -10.42 -1.48 56.11
C GLN A 13 -9.18 -1.57 55.21
N ARG A 14 -7.98 -1.50 55.80
CA ARG A 14 -6.73 -1.68 55.07
C ARG A 14 -6.63 -3.09 54.45
N TRP A 15 -6.94 -4.14 55.22
CA TRP A 15 -6.97 -5.52 54.71
C TRP A 15 -7.97 -5.69 53.56
N HIS A 16 -9.15 -5.07 53.65
CA HIS A 16 -10.15 -5.11 52.58
C HIS A 16 -9.64 -4.43 51.30
N LEU A 17 -9.03 -3.25 51.41
CA LEU A 17 -8.45 -2.54 50.26
C LEU A 17 -7.30 -3.31 49.63
N LEU A 18 -6.40 -3.89 50.45
CA LEU A 18 -5.31 -4.72 49.96
C LEU A 18 -5.86 -5.97 49.27
N GLY A 19 -6.87 -6.63 49.84
CA GLY A 19 -7.50 -7.80 49.24
C GLY A 19 -8.04 -7.50 47.84
N ARG A 20 -8.81 -6.41 47.70
CA ARG A 20 -9.31 -5.96 46.39
C ARG A 20 -8.19 -5.65 45.40
N TYR A 21 -7.13 -4.98 45.85
CA TYR A 21 -5.98 -4.69 45.01
C TYR A 21 -5.31 -5.97 44.50
N TYR A 22 -5.03 -6.93 45.39
CA TYR A 22 -4.36 -8.17 44.99
C TYR A 22 -5.22 -9.04 44.07
N VAL A 23 -6.54 -9.09 44.28
CA VAL A 23 -7.46 -9.79 43.36
C VAL A 23 -7.46 -9.14 41.98
N ASN A 24 -7.58 -7.81 41.92
CA ASN A 24 -7.54 -7.09 40.65
C ASN A 24 -6.19 -7.23 39.96
N LYS A 25 -5.10 -7.17 40.73
CA LYS A 25 -3.75 -7.37 40.21
C LYS A 25 -3.56 -8.78 39.68
N TRP A 26 -4.02 -9.80 40.40
CA TRP A 26 -3.90 -11.18 39.95
C TRP A 26 -4.70 -11.43 38.67
N HIS A 27 -5.91 -10.87 38.57
CA HIS A 27 -6.70 -10.93 37.34
C HIS A 27 -6.01 -10.23 36.17
N TYR A 28 -5.43 -9.05 36.40
CA TYR A 28 -4.70 -8.29 35.37
C TYR A 28 -3.42 -8.98 34.92
N ASP A 29 -2.60 -9.43 35.87
CA ASP A 29 -1.34 -10.11 35.59
C ASP A 29 -1.62 -11.46 34.88
N GLY A 30 -2.68 -12.16 35.29
CA GLY A 30 -3.14 -13.39 34.65
C GLY A 30 -3.63 -13.17 33.22
N SER A 31 -4.47 -12.15 32.98
CA SER A 31 -4.94 -11.84 31.62
C SER A 31 -3.80 -11.39 30.72
N LYS A 32 -2.88 -10.55 31.21
CA LYS A 32 -1.69 -10.13 30.45
C LYS A 32 -0.70 -11.25 30.20
N TRP A 33 -0.57 -12.19 31.13
CA TRP A 33 0.21 -13.41 30.90
C TRP A 33 -0.43 -14.27 29.82
N ALA A 34 -1.75 -14.49 29.88
CA ALA A 34 -2.49 -15.24 28.88
C ALA A 34 -2.35 -14.59 27.49
N ASP A 35 -2.50 -13.26 27.40
CA ASP A 35 -2.27 -12.51 26.17
C ASP A 35 -0.84 -12.70 25.64
N ARG A 36 0.17 -12.72 26.52
CA ARG A 36 1.57 -12.93 26.12
C ARG A 36 1.83 -14.34 25.61
N VAL A 37 1.23 -15.35 26.23
CA VAL A 37 1.35 -16.75 25.80
C VAL A 37 0.62 -16.98 24.49
N TRP A 38 -0.56 -16.37 24.33
CA TRP A 38 -1.42 -16.60 23.16
C TRP A 38 -0.99 -15.77 21.94
N TYR A 39 -0.58 -14.52 22.13
CA TYR A 39 -0.26 -13.57 21.05
C TYR A 39 1.24 -13.25 20.94
N GLY A 40 2.08 -13.88 21.76
CA GLY A 40 3.53 -13.71 21.74
C GLY A 40 4.04 -12.47 22.50
N GLN A 41 5.33 -12.49 22.83
CA GLN A 41 6.01 -11.53 23.71
C GLN A 41 6.09 -10.08 23.16
N GLY A 42 5.62 -9.84 21.93
CA GLY A 42 5.57 -8.53 21.28
C GLY A 42 4.20 -7.83 21.33
N SER A 43 3.15 -8.45 21.88
CA SER A 43 1.84 -7.79 22.05
C SER A 43 1.93 -6.79 23.22
N THR A 44 2.40 -5.58 22.92
CA THR A 44 2.44 -4.45 23.84
C THR A 44 1.02 -3.94 24.10
N GLY A 45 0.21 -4.69 24.84
CA GLY A 45 -1.03 -4.23 25.49
C GLY A 45 -2.17 -3.72 24.60
N ASN A 46 -1.95 -3.54 23.29
CA ASN A 46 -2.85 -2.99 22.30
C ASN A 46 -3.10 -4.03 21.21
N GLY A 47 -3.94 -5.03 21.52
CA GLY A 47 -4.58 -5.90 20.53
C GLY A 47 -3.66 -6.78 19.68
N PRO A 48 -4.24 -7.53 18.73
CA PRO A 48 -3.48 -8.30 17.75
C PRO A 48 -2.53 -7.37 16.99
N GLN A 49 -1.36 -7.88 16.63
CA GLN A 49 -0.29 -7.14 15.96
C GLN A 49 -0.86 -6.36 14.77
N VAL A 50 -1.14 -5.08 14.99
CA VAL A 50 -1.70 -4.22 13.95
C VAL A 50 -0.63 -4.09 12.89
N ALA A 51 -0.98 -4.44 11.66
CA ALA A 51 -0.10 -4.32 10.50
C ALA A 51 0.36 -2.85 10.40
N SER A 52 1.52 -2.56 10.97
CA SER A 52 2.10 -1.23 10.99
C SER A 52 2.90 -1.08 9.71
N VAL A 53 2.32 -0.38 8.75
CA VAL A 53 3.02 0.02 7.54
C VAL A 53 4.03 1.11 7.93
N ALA A 54 5.32 0.88 7.67
CA ALA A 54 6.32 1.90 7.92
C ALA A 54 6.04 3.14 7.06
N PHE A 55 5.76 4.26 7.72
CA PHE A 55 5.57 5.57 7.09
C PHE A 55 6.86 6.40 7.05
N MET A 56 7.82 6.13 7.94
CA MET A 56 9.09 6.85 8.04
C MET A 56 10.20 5.91 8.54
N ILE A 57 11.43 6.16 8.11
CA ILE A 57 12.62 5.46 8.64
C ILE A 57 12.92 6.01 10.04
N THR A 58 12.75 5.16 11.05
CA THR A 58 13.01 5.52 12.45
C THR A 58 14.50 5.52 12.78
N ARG A 59 14.87 6.10 13.94
CA ARG A 59 16.26 6.11 14.42
C ARG A 59 16.82 4.69 14.62
N SER A 60 16.01 3.77 15.16
CA SER A 60 16.43 2.38 15.37
C SER A 60 16.61 1.65 14.03
N MET A 61 15.71 1.87 13.07
CA MET A 61 15.87 1.32 11.71
C MET A 61 17.13 1.86 11.04
N ARG A 62 17.43 3.15 11.19
CA ARG A 62 18.67 3.74 10.66
C ARG A 62 19.91 3.08 11.27
N GLN A 63 19.91 2.81 12.58
CA GLN A 63 21.02 2.11 13.23
C GLN A 63 21.17 0.69 12.66
N GLN A 64 20.08 -0.05 12.51
CA GLN A 64 20.11 -1.40 11.95
C GLN A 64 20.61 -1.43 10.50
N LEU A 65 20.27 -0.43 9.69
CA LEU A 65 20.77 -0.29 8.33
C LEU A 65 22.26 0.06 8.30
N LEU A 66 22.73 0.94 9.20
CA LEU A 66 24.15 1.25 9.34
C LEU A 66 24.95 0.00 9.74
N ASP A 67 24.44 -0.78 10.69
CA ASP A 67 25.05 -2.04 11.13
C ASP A 67 25.09 -3.08 9.98
N ALA A 68 24.14 -3.01 9.05
CA ALA A 68 24.10 -3.82 7.83
C ALA A 68 24.98 -3.28 6.68
N GLY A 69 25.71 -2.19 6.91
CA GLY A 69 26.66 -1.59 5.96
C GLY A 69 26.05 -0.59 4.97
N PHE A 70 24.83 -0.11 5.19
CA PHE A 70 24.22 0.90 4.32
C PHE A 70 24.81 2.29 4.57
N PRO A 71 25.27 3.01 3.54
CA PRO A 71 25.74 4.38 3.71
C PRO A 71 24.57 5.34 4.01
N PRO A 72 24.81 6.42 4.78
CA PRO A 72 23.76 7.37 5.17
C PRO A 72 23.02 8.00 3.98
N SER A 73 23.74 8.22 2.87
CA SER A 73 23.18 8.74 1.62
C SER A 73 22.13 7.79 1.04
N ALA A 74 22.43 6.49 0.96
CA ALA A 74 21.48 5.48 0.49
C ALA A 74 20.28 5.37 1.44
N ILE A 75 20.48 5.44 2.76
CA ILE A 75 19.37 5.35 3.72
C ILE A 75 18.36 6.50 3.51
N SER A 76 18.82 7.69 3.13
CA SER A 76 17.96 8.85 2.93
C SER A 76 17.04 8.74 1.72
N THR A 77 17.42 7.96 0.71
CA THR A 77 16.63 7.75 -0.51
C THR A 77 15.72 6.53 -0.43
N LEU A 78 15.89 5.67 0.57
CA LEU A 78 15.07 4.48 0.76
C LEU A 78 13.64 4.84 1.15
N GLN A 79 12.69 4.15 0.51
CA GLN A 79 11.30 4.18 0.97
C GLN A 79 11.20 3.47 2.33
N PRO A 80 10.43 4.00 3.29
CA PRO A 80 10.28 3.40 4.62
C PRO A 80 9.83 1.94 4.61
N ALA A 81 8.92 1.57 3.70
CA ALA A 81 8.47 0.19 3.53
C ALA A 81 9.58 -0.74 3.01
N ALA A 82 10.42 -0.27 2.09
CA ALA A 82 11.58 -1.02 1.60
C ALA A 82 12.63 -1.20 2.71
N ALA A 83 12.92 -0.16 3.48
CA ALA A 83 13.80 -0.23 4.64
C ALA A 83 13.34 -1.26 5.67
N GLN A 84 12.02 -1.32 5.94
CA GLN A 84 11.46 -2.33 6.84
C GLN A 84 11.67 -3.75 6.29
N LYS A 85 11.43 -3.98 5.00
CA LYS A 85 11.68 -5.27 4.34
C LYS A 85 13.14 -5.71 4.44
N ILE A 86 14.07 -4.80 4.14
CA ILE A 86 15.52 -5.04 4.25
C ILE A 86 15.91 -5.48 5.66
N ILE A 87 15.36 -4.82 6.68
CA ILE A 87 15.62 -5.15 8.09
C ILE A 87 15.02 -6.51 8.45
N THR A 88 13.79 -6.80 8.02
CA THR A 88 13.15 -8.09 8.31
C THR A 88 13.87 -9.25 7.63
N GLU A 89 14.36 -9.04 6.41
CA GLU A 89 15.04 -10.05 5.59
C GLU A 89 16.56 -10.10 5.85
N LYS A 90 17.09 -9.17 6.66
CA LYS A 90 18.52 -9.02 7.01
C LYS A 90 19.43 -8.95 5.77
N ILE A 91 18.99 -8.19 4.77
CA ILE A 91 19.72 -8.00 3.51
C ILE A 91 20.92 -7.08 3.74
N THR A 92 22.07 -7.45 3.18
CA THR A 92 23.29 -6.62 3.20
C THR A 92 23.29 -5.62 2.04
N PHE A 93 24.06 -4.55 2.16
CA PHE A 93 24.12 -3.50 1.14
C PHE A 93 24.48 -4.03 -0.27
N VAL A 94 25.39 -5.00 -0.36
CA VAL A 94 25.80 -5.62 -1.64
C VAL A 94 24.63 -6.32 -2.34
N GLN A 95 23.86 -7.12 -1.57
CA GLN A 95 22.68 -7.81 -2.08
C GLN A 95 21.58 -6.81 -2.48
N PHE A 96 21.46 -5.70 -1.75
CA PHE A 96 20.50 -4.66 -2.08
C PHE A 96 20.80 -3.97 -3.42
N GLU A 97 22.07 -3.69 -3.73
CA GLU A 97 22.44 -3.13 -5.04
C GLU A 97 22.11 -4.07 -6.21
N GLU A 98 22.32 -5.37 -6.02
CA GLU A 98 21.96 -6.38 -7.03
C GLU A 98 20.45 -6.42 -7.27
N LEU A 99 19.65 -6.39 -6.19
CA LEU A 99 18.20 -6.34 -6.26
C LEU A 99 17.69 -5.05 -6.91
N GLN A 100 18.30 -3.90 -6.64
CA GLN A 100 17.93 -2.65 -7.30
C GLN A 100 18.19 -2.69 -8.81
N LYS A 101 19.33 -3.26 -9.23
CA LYS A 101 19.64 -3.41 -10.66
C LYS A 101 18.61 -4.30 -11.36
N GLN A 102 18.19 -5.39 -10.72
CA GLN A 102 17.16 -6.28 -11.27
C GLN A 102 15.80 -5.58 -11.39
N GLN A 103 15.38 -4.85 -10.35
CA GLN A 103 14.11 -4.10 -10.37
C GLN A 103 14.08 -3.02 -11.44
N GLN A 104 15.20 -2.34 -11.70
CA GLN A 104 15.27 -1.34 -12.78
C GLN A 104 15.09 -1.96 -14.18
N VAL A 105 15.64 -3.16 -14.40
CA VAL A 105 15.47 -3.89 -15.67
C VAL A 105 14.03 -4.35 -15.85
N GLU A 106 13.38 -4.82 -14.77
CA GLU A 106 11.98 -5.23 -14.79
C GLU A 106 11.04 -4.05 -15.07
N GLN A 107 11.26 -2.90 -14.42
CA GLN A 107 10.49 -1.68 -14.68
C GLN A 107 10.68 -1.16 -16.10
N ALA A 108 11.90 -1.22 -16.64
CA ALA A 108 12.17 -0.87 -18.03
C ALA A 108 11.46 -1.83 -19.00
N ALA A 109 11.40 -3.13 -18.68
CA ALA A 109 10.68 -4.11 -19.48
C ALA A 109 9.15 -3.94 -19.41
N GLU A 110 8.61 -3.55 -18.26
CA GLU A 110 7.17 -3.28 -18.10
C GLU A 110 6.73 -2.01 -18.83
N THR A 111 7.51 -0.94 -18.72
CA THR A 111 7.23 0.30 -19.48
C THR A 111 7.32 0.07 -20.99
N ALA A 112 8.29 -0.72 -21.47
CA ALA A 112 8.38 -1.11 -22.87
C ALA A 112 7.16 -1.95 -23.31
N LYS A 113 6.70 -2.91 -22.48
CA LYS A 113 5.48 -3.69 -22.77
C LYS A 113 4.22 -2.83 -22.77
N GLN A 114 4.14 -1.80 -21.94
CA GLN A 114 3.02 -0.85 -21.93
C GLN A 114 3.04 0.06 -23.15
N ALA A 115 4.21 0.56 -23.56
CA ALA A 115 4.38 1.35 -24.77
C ALA A 115 3.97 0.58 -26.02
N LEU A 116 4.40 -0.69 -26.16
CA LEU A 116 3.99 -1.55 -27.27
C LEU A 116 2.47 -1.78 -27.31
N LYS A 117 1.83 -1.97 -26.16
CA LYS A 117 0.36 -2.11 -26.09
C LYS A 117 -0.38 -0.83 -26.46
N GLN A 118 0.16 0.34 -26.11
CA GLN A 118 -0.41 1.63 -26.52
C GLN A 118 -0.23 1.88 -28.01
N GLU A 119 0.90 1.48 -28.60
CA GLU A 119 1.13 1.57 -30.05
C GLU A 119 0.21 0.62 -30.83
N GLU A 120 0.03 -0.62 -30.36
CA GLU A 120 -0.93 -1.56 -30.97
C GLU A 120 -2.37 -1.04 -30.91
N GLN A 121 -2.79 -0.43 -29.80
CA GLN A 121 -4.11 0.19 -29.68
C GLN A 121 -4.26 1.43 -30.56
N SER A 122 -3.22 2.26 -30.67
CA SER A 122 -3.23 3.47 -31.51
C SER A 122 -3.20 3.13 -33.01
N ALA A 123 -2.47 2.09 -33.41
CA ALA A 123 -2.43 1.59 -34.78
C ALA A 123 -3.77 0.95 -35.20
N LEU A 124 -4.47 0.30 -34.28
CA LEU A 124 -5.79 -0.28 -34.55
C LEU A 124 -6.88 0.80 -34.70
N VAL A 125 -6.80 1.89 -33.93
CA VAL A 125 -7.68 3.06 -34.08
C VAL A 125 -7.41 3.81 -35.39
N ALA A 126 -6.13 4.01 -35.75
CA ALA A 126 -5.75 4.64 -37.02
C ALA A 126 -6.14 3.80 -38.25
N ALA A 127 -6.10 2.47 -38.16
CA ALA A 127 -6.59 1.58 -39.21
C ALA A 127 -8.12 1.65 -39.35
N THR A 128 -8.86 1.75 -38.26
CA THR A 128 -10.33 1.93 -38.31
C THR A 128 -10.76 3.31 -38.81
N GLU A 129 -9.96 4.36 -38.56
CA GLU A 129 -10.20 5.70 -39.13
C GLU A 129 -9.89 5.76 -40.63
N ALA A 130 -8.87 5.04 -41.10
CA ALA A 130 -8.57 4.92 -42.53
C ALA A 130 -9.64 4.13 -43.31
N GLU A 131 -10.34 3.18 -42.69
CA GLU A 131 -11.50 2.52 -43.31
C GLU A 131 -12.76 3.40 -43.32
N GLN A 132 -12.95 4.27 -42.32
CA GLN A 132 -14.10 5.19 -42.27
C GLN A 132 -14.01 6.35 -43.28
N GLU A 133 -12.81 6.79 -43.67
CA GLU A 133 -12.65 7.82 -44.72
C GLU A 133 -12.87 7.29 -46.15
N HIS A 134 -12.82 5.97 -46.37
CA HIS A 134 -13.03 5.38 -47.70
C HIS A 134 -14.50 5.04 -48.00
N GLU A 135 -15.35 4.86 -46.98
CA GLU A 135 -16.79 4.63 -47.20
C GLU A 135 -17.60 5.93 -47.37
N GLN A 136 -17.16 7.07 -46.81
CA GLN A 136 -17.89 8.33 -46.97
C GLN A 136 -17.65 9.02 -48.32
N THR A 137 -16.54 8.75 -49.00
CA THR A 137 -16.22 9.36 -50.31
C THR A 137 -16.92 8.66 -51.48
N THR A 138 -17.39 7.43 -51.34
CA THR A 138 -18.16 6.74 -52.39
C THR A 138 -19.66 7.03 -52.33
N LEU A 139 -20.22 7.29 -51.15
CA LEU A 139 -21.65 7.62 -51.00
C LEU A 139 -22.00 9.06 -51.41
N THR A 140 -21.06 10.01 -51.32
CA THR A 140 -21.30 11.40 -51.76
C THR A 140 -21.20 11.58 -53.28
N ALA A 141 -20.37 10.79 -53.98
CA ALA A 141 -20.29 10.85 -55.44
C ALA A 141 -21.56 10.29 -56.12
N ALA A 142 -22.23 9.30 -55.52
CA ALA A 142 -23.46 8.73 -56.09
C ALA A 142 -24.71 9.62 -55.89
N LEU A 143 -24.73 10.50 -54.89
CA LEU A 143 -25.87 11.39 -54.64
C LEU A 143 -25.88 12.62 -55.58
N VAL A 144 -24.71 13.06 -56.06
CA VAL A 144 -24.60 14.26 -56.92
C VAL A 144 -24.91 13.95 -58.39
N VAL A 145 -24.75 12.71 -58.85
CA VAL A 145 -25.02 12.33 -60.26
C VAL A 145 -26.53 12.20 -60.56
N GLN A 146 -27.40 12.02 -59.56
CA GLN A 146 -28.85 11.90 -59.81
C GLN A 146 -29.60 13.23 -59.88
N GLN A 147 -29.02 14.36 -59.45
CA GLN A 147 -29.74 15.65 -59.43
C GLN A 147 -29.61 16.48 -60.71
N GLU A 148 -28.68 16.20 -61.63
CA GLU A 148 -28.58 16.96 -62.90
C GLU A 148 -29.44 16.40 -64.06
N LYS A 149 -30.15 15.27 -63.87
CA LYS A 149 -30.90 14.63 -64.97
C LYS A 149 -32.42 14.83 -64.96
N ILE A 150 -32.96 15.69 -64.09
CA ILE A 150 -34.42 15.90 -63.98
C ILE A 150 -34.87 17.32 -64.40
N GLU A 151 -33.97 18.28 -64.67
CA GLU A 151 -34.36 19.66 -65.02
C GLU A 151 -34.26 20.04 -66.52
N LYS A 152 -34.42 19.11 -67.47
CA LYS A 152 -34.42 19.44 -68.92
C LYS A 152 -35.49 18.79 -69.81
N GLU A 153 -36.65 18.40 -69.28
CA GLU A 153 -37.81 18.02 -70.12
C GLU A 153 -39.15 18.55 -69.56
N GLU A 154 -39.25 19.84 -69.22
CA GLU A 154 -40.55 20.55 -69.19
C GLU A 154 -40.37 22.01 -69.69
N GLU A 155 -39.97 22.19 -70.95
CA GLU A 155 -40.30 23.40 -71.71
C GLU A 155 -40.11 23.14 -73.22
N LYS A 156 -41.24 22.96 -73.94
CA LYS A 156 -41.48 23.01 -75.40
C LYS A 156 -42.17 21.76 -75.96
N LEU A 157 -43.51 21.77 -75.95
CA LEU A 157 -44.39 21.97 -77.13
C LEU A 157 -45.84 21.64 -76.78
#